data_AF-A0A0R1PGF4-F1
#
_entry.id   AF-A0A0R1PGF4-F1
#
_cell.length_a   1.000
_cell.length_b   1.000
_cell.length_c   1.000
_cell.angle_alpha   90.00
_cell.angle_beta   90.00
_cell.angle_gamma   90.00
#
_symmetry.space_group_name_H-M   'P 1'
#
loop_
_entity.id
_entity.type
_entity.pdbx_description
1 polymer ?
#
loop_
_entity_poly.entity_id
_entity_poly.type
_entity_poly.pdbx_seq_one_letter_code
_entity_poly.pdbx_strand_id
1 'polypeptide(L)'
;MKRKSDITVKLTRTKLILILTAIIWIETLLVYYGDFKLGIEGPLQVIISIFNPLGFILLILSLANFFVRKKSFVISLMVLFALETILLVANVIYYREFSDFISINTMLSAQKFNGAMGKSIATLISPHDVIYLLNLGLIIGLPFFTKNNLITIPVRMVNKVALSCLSAFLIVLNLTISEMNRPQLLGRTFDQTYIVKYLGLNFYMAYNTANKVNEDAEKNKVTTVDIDSPLQEAAQIYAKPDKKYYGIARKKMSLLFT
;
A
#
# COMPACT_ATOMS: atom_id res chain seq x y z
N MET A 1 -19.23 -14.29 51.02
CA MET A 1 -18.15 -14.29 50.01
C MET A 1 -18.77 -14.35 48.62
N LYS A 2 -18.98 -13.19 47.95
CA LYS A 2 -19.64 -13.13 46.63
C LYS A 2 -18.64 -13.54 45.55
N ARG A 3 -18.92 -14.64 44.86
CA ARG A 3 -18.18 -15.12 43.69
C ARG A 3 -18.39 -14.08 42.57
N LYS A 4 -17.40 -13.22 42.29
CA LYS A 4 -17.40 -12.42 41.05
C LYS A 4 -17.38 -13.42 39.90
N SER A 5 -18.48 -13.53 39.17
CA SER A 5 -18.48 -14.16 37.86
C SER A 5 -17.70 -13.24 36.94
N ASP A 6 -16.38 -13.43 36.87
CA ASP A 6 -15.57 -12.83 35.83
C ASP A 6 -16.06 -13.39 34.50
N ILE A 7 -16.90 -12.61 33.80
CA ILE A 7 -17.29 -12.87 32.42
C ILE A 7 -16.04 -12.61 31.59
N THR A 8 -15.12 -13.57 31.57
CA THR A 8 -13.98 -13.55 30.66
C THR A 8 -14.52 -13.79 29.26
N VAL A 9 -14.66 -12.72 28.48
CA VAL A 9 -15.03 -12.80 27.06
C VAL A 9 -13.93 -13.60 26.34
N LYS A 10 -14.21 -14.87 26.03
CA LYS A 10 -13.28 -15.72 25.29
C LYS A 10 -13.29 -15.32 23.81
N LEU A 11 -12.14 -14.87 23.31
CA LEU A 11 -11.94 -14.44 21.94
C LEU A 11 -11.37 -15.58 21.09
N THR A 12 -11.98 -15.87 19.94
CA THR A 12 -11.40 -16.80 18.95
C THR A 12 -10.41 -16.05 18.05
N ARG A 13 -9.48 -16.77 17.42
CA ARG A 13 -8.53 -16.18 16.46
C ARG A 13 -9.24 -15.44 15.32
N THR A 14 -10.29 -16.06 14.76
CA THR A 14 -11.11 -15.46 13.70
C THR A 14 -11.79 -14.18 14.17
N LYS A 15 -12.39 -14.17 15.37
CA LYS A 15 -13.03 -12.95 15.92
C LYS A 15 -11.99 -11.84 16.11
N LEU A 16 -10.79 -12.17 16.61
CA LEU A 16 -9.73 -11.18 16.77
C LEU A 16 -9.32 -10.58 15.41
N ILE A 17 -9.12 -11.40 14.39
CA ILE A 17 -8.79 -10.94 13.04
C ILE A 17 -9.90 -10.03 12.48
N LEU A 18 -11.17 -10.42 12.63
CA LEU A 18 -12.30 -9.63 12.14
C LEU A 18 -12.41 -8.28 12.85
N ILE A 19 -12.17 -8.23 14.18
CA ILE A 19 -12.15 -6.98 14.94
C ILE A 19 -11.02 -6.07 14.43
N LEU A 20 -9.80 -6.61 14.30
CA LEU A 20 -8.66 -5.82 13.81
C LEU A 20 -8.85 -5.38 12.34
N THR A 21 -9.47 -6.22 11.51
CA THR A 21 -9.87 -5.88 10.14
C THR A 21 -10.82 -4.71 10.15
N ALA A 22 -11.86 -4.74 11.00
CA ALA A 22 -12.83 -3.65 11.10
C ALA A 22 -12.19 -2.34 11.57
N ILE A 23 -11.22 -2.39 12.49
CA ILE A 23 -10.50 -1.21 12.98
C ILE A 23 -9.72 -0.54 11.84
N ILE A 24 -8.86 -1.28 11.12
CA ILE A 24 -8.10 -0.72 9.99
C ILE A 24 -9.04 -0.30 8.86
N TRP A 25 -10.12 -1.05 8.63
CA TRP A 25 -11.10 -0.71 7.61
C TRP A 25 -11.77 0.64 7.89
N ILE A 26 -12.29 0.85 9.12
CA ILE A 26 -12.88 2.13 9.52
C ILE A 26 -11.86 3.26 9.39
N GLU A 27 -10.64 3.04 9.87
CA GLU A 27 -9.56 4.02 9.73
C GLU A 27 -9.27 4.37 8.26
N THR A 28 -9.22 3.37 7.39
CA THR A 28 -9.02 3.56 5.95
C THR A 28 -10.16 4.40 5.35
N LEU A 29 -11.41 4.20 5.78
CA LEU A 29 -12.53 5.03 5.34
C LEU A 29 -12.37 6.48 5.82
N LEU A 30 -11.95 6.69 7.08
CA LEU A 30 -11.70 8.05 7.59
C LEU A 30 -10.63 8.75 6.75
N VAL A 31 -9.55 8.04 6.38
CA VAL A 31 -8.51 8.56 5.50
C VAL A 31 -9.05 8.84 4.09
N TYR A 32 -9.82 7.92 3.52
CA TYR A 32 -10.37 8.06 2.15
C TYR A 32 -11.26 9.29 1.99
N TYR A 33 -12.02 9.65 3.03
CA TYR A 33 -12.94 10.79 2.99
C TYR A 33 -12.41 12.05 3.68
N GLY A 34 -11.37 11.92 4.51
CA GLY A 34 -10.75 13.02 5.25
C GLY A 34 -9.51 13.59 4.56
N ASP A 35 -8.57 12.74 4.18
CA ASP A 35 -7.25 13.15 3.67
C ASP A 35 -7.10 12.91 2.16
N PHE A 36 -7.62 11.80 1.62
CA PHE A 36 -7.47 11.48 0.20
C PHE A 36 -8.52 12.20 -0.65
N LYS A 37 -8.05 12.86 -1.72
CA LYS A 37 -8.91 13.49 -2.72
C LYS A 37 -9.16 12.50 -3.87
N LEU A 38 -9.87 11.42 -3.57
CA LEU A 38 -10.08 10.32 -4.52
C LEU A 38 -10.96 10.69 -5.74
N GLY A 39 -11.71 11.80 -5.69
CA GLY A 39 -12.64 12.18 -6.76
C GLY A 39 -13.74 11.14 -6.93
N ILE A 40 -14.38 10.75 -5.82
CA ILE A 40 -15.50 9.81 -5.79
C ILE A 40 -16.73 10.52 -6.32
N GLU A 41 -17.28 10.01 -7.43
CA GLU A 41 -18.44 10.58 -8.11
C GLU A 41 -19.59 9.57 -8.16
N GLY A 42 -20.71 9.95 -7.56
CA GLY A 42 -21.94 9.17 -7.59
C GLY A 42 -22.01 8.01 -6.57
N PRO A 43 -23.20 7.43 -6.40
CA PRO A 43 -23.49 6.50 -5.31
C PRO A 43 -22.75 5.16 -5.45
N LEU A 44 -22.57 4.67 -6.67
CA LEU A 44 -21.88 3.40 -6.90
C LEU A 44 -20.39 3.49 -6.56
N GLN A 45 -19.72 4.62 -6.86
CA GLN A 45 -18.32 4.79 -6.50
C GLN A 45 -18.13 4.89 -4.98
N VAL A 46 -19.07 5.52 -4.26
CA VAL A 46 -19.09 5.53 -2.77
C VAL A 46 -19.18 4.10 -2.22
N ILE A 47 -20.08 3.28 -2.77
CA ILE A 47 -20.20 1.88 -2.37
C ILE A 47 -18.89 1.14 -2.64
N ILE A 48 -18.32 1.29 -3.84
CA ILE A 48 -17.06 0.66 -4.22
C ILE A 48 -15.94 1.04 -3.25
N SER A 49 -15.76 2.34 -2.97
CA SER A 49 -14.68 2.82 -2.10
C SER A 49 -14.83 2.35 -0.66
N ILE A 50 -16.07 2.13 -0.19
CA ILE A 50 -16.33 1.57 1.14
C ILE A 50 -15.90 0.10 1.21
N PHE A 51 -16.16 -0.69 0.16
CA PHE A 51 -15.89 -2.13 0.17
C PHE A 51 -14.48 -2.50 -0.29
N ASN A 52 -13.82 -1.68 -1.11
CA ASN A 52 -12.53 -2.00 -1.73
C ASN A 52 -11.40 -2.39 -0.75
N PRO A 53 -11.24 -1.79 0.43
CA PRO A 53 -10.09 -2.09 1.26
C PRO A 53 -10.29 -3.39 2.05
N LEU A 54 -11.56 -3.75 2.29
CA LEU A 54 -11.96 -4.81 3.22
C LEU A 54 -11.40 -6.17 2.82
N GLY A 55 -11.48 -6.52 1.52
CA GLY A 55 -10.97 -7.79 1.00
C GLY A 55 -9.48 -7.99 1.26
N PHE A 56 -8.66 -6.97 0.97
CA PHE A 56 -7.21 -7.04 1.17
C PHE A 56 -6.80 -7.01 2.64
N ILE A 57 -7.38 -6.12 3.44
CA ILE A 57 -7.08 -6.06 4.89
C ILE A 57 -7.37 -7.42 5.52
N LEU A 58 -8.53 -8.01 5.20
CA LEU A 58 -8.90 -9.32 5.70
C LEU A 58 -7.94 -10.41 5.22
N LEU A 59 -7.55 -10.38 3.94
CA LEU A 59 -6.60 -11.35 3.38
C LEU A 59 -5.28 -11.30 4.13
N ILE A 60 -4.70 -10.11 4.26
CA ILE A 60 -3.38 -9.88 4.89
C ILE A 60 -3.43 -10.32 6.35
N LEU A 61 -4.40 -9.87 7.14
CA LEU A 61 -4.51 -10.27 8.55
C LEU A 61 -4.85 -11.77 8.71
N SER A 62 -5.58 -12.38 7.77
CA SER A 62 -5.88 -13.82 7.81
C SER A 62 -4.63 -14.69 7.72
N LEU A 63 -3.53 -14.20 7.13
CA LEU A 63 -2.26 -14.91 7.05
C LEU A 63 -1.71 -15.28 8.43
N ALA A 64 -2.05 -14.52 9.48
CA ALA A 64 -1.68 -14.85 10.85
C ALA A 64 -2.20 -16.25 11.28
N ASN A 65 -3.38 -16.69 10.79
CA ASN A 65 -3.96 -17.98 11.17
C ASN A 65 -3.12 -19.20 10.77
N PHE A 66 -2.21 -19.06 9.80
CA PHE A 66 -1.32 -20.13 9.38
C PHE A 66 -0.28 -20.46 10.47
N PHE A 67 0.02 -19.54 11.37
CA PHE A 67 0.88 -19.79 12.53
C PHE A 67 0.15 -20.59 13.62
N VAL A 68 0.56 -21.85 13.81
CA VAL A 68 -0.10 -22.79 14.72
C VAL A 68 0.04 -22.37 16.19
N ARG A 69 1.26 -21.97 16.60
CA ARG A 69 1.57 -21.62 17.99
C ARG A 69 0.94 -20.28 18.38
N LYS A 70 0.35 -20.19 19.59
CA LYS A 70 -0.28 -18.95 20.10
C LYS A 70 0.64 -17.74 19.99
N LYS A 71 1.88 -17.85 20.49
CA LYS A 71 2.85 -16.75 20.46
C LYS A 71 3.14 -16.29 19.02
N SER A 72 3.43 -17.22 18.12
CA SER A 72 3.69 -16.93 16.71
C SER A 72 2.50 -16.28 16.03
N PHE A 73 1.28 -16.76 16.28
CA PHE A 73 0.03 -16.14 15.78
C PHE A 73 -0.13 -14.69 16.24
N VAL A 74 0.05 -14.42 17.53
CA VAL A 74 -0.09 -13.06 18.07
C VAL A 74 0.99 -12.14 17.48
N ILE A 75 2.26 -12.58 17.44
CA ILE A 75 3.36 -11.81 16.86
C ILE A 75 3.11 -11.54 15.38
N SER A 76 2.74 -12.55 14.58
CA SER A 76 2.46 -12.36 13.16
C SER A 76 1.30 -11.40 12.94
N LEU A 77 0.25 -11.49 13.75
CA LEU A 77 -0.91 -10.60 13.65
C LEU A 77 -0.54 -9.16 13.99
N MET A 78 0.29 -8.96 15.03
CA MET A 78 0.83 -7.64 15.39
C MET A 78 1.66 -7.05 14.27
N VAL A 79 2.55 -7.84 13.66
CA VAL A 79 3.41 -7.39 12.57
C VAL A 79 2.57 -7.02 11.35
N LEU A 80 1.62 -7.88 10.94
CA LEU A 80 0.75 -7.60 9.79
C LEU A 80 -0.12 -6.36 10.04
N PHE A 81 -0.69 -6.21 11.23
CA PHE A 81 -1.44 -5.03 11.62
C PHE A 81 -0.56 -3.77 11.62
N ALA A 82 0.66 -3.85 12.15
CA ALA A 82 1.62 -2.74 12.12
C ALA A 82 1.94 -2.31 10.69
N LEU A 83 2.19 -3.28 9.79
CA LEU A 83 2.52 -3.01 8.40
C LEU A 83 1.38 -2.30 7.68
N GLU A 84 0.14 -2.73 7.88
CA GLU A 84 -1.06 -2.07 7.33
C GLU A 84 -1.20 -0.63 7.85
N THR A 85 -1.08 -0.41 9.17
CA THR A 85 -1.16 0.94 9.76
C THR A 85 -0.03 1.83 9.25
N ILE A 86 1.20 1.34 9.19
CA ILE A 86 2.35 2.09 8.68
C ILE A 86 2.15 2.43 7.21
N LEU A 87 1.68 1.48 6.40
CA LEU A 87 1.42 1.70 4.98
C LEU A 87 0.35 2.79 4.78
N LEU A 88 -0.74 2.73 5.53
CA LEU A 88 -1.81 3.73 5.47
C LEU A 88 -1.30 5.11 5.87
N VAL A 89 -0.67 5.25 7.03
CA VAL A 89 -0.15 6.53 7.55
C VAL A 89 0.92 7.11 6.65
N ALA A 90 1.83 6.29 6.13
CA ALA A 90 2.85 6.74 5.19
C ALA A 90 2.19 7.33 3.93
N ASN A 91 1.15 6.69 3.40
CA ASN A 91 0.41 7.21 2.26
C ASN A 91 -0.36 8.48 2.60
N VAL A 92 -0.92 8.65 3.81
CA VAL A 92 -1.52 9.93 4.24
C VAL A 92 -0.52 11.07 4.15
N ILE A 93 0.66 10.90 4.77
CA ILE A 93 1.69 11.92 4.82
C ILE A 93 2.21 12.24 3.42
N TYR A 94 2.44 11.21 2.60
CA TYR A 94 2.92 11.38 1.23
C TYR A 94 1.87 12.03 0.32
N TYR A 95 0.61 11.61 0.40
CA TYR A 95 -0.48 12.15 -0.40
C TYR A 95 -0.73 13.63 -0.12
N ARG A 96 -0.51 14.08 1.13
CA ARG A 96 -0.65 15.49 1.51
C ARG A 96 0.27 16.43 0.71
N GLU A 97 1.49 15.99 0.44
CA GLU A 97 2.49 16.78 -0.28
C GLU A 97 2.40 16.56 -1.80
N PHE A 98 2.26 15.31 -2.23
CA PHE A 98 2.39 14.95 -3.64
C PHE A 98 1.05 14.75 -4.37
N SER A 99 -0.07 14.71 -3.64
CA SER A 99 -1.40 14.34 -4.17
C SER A 99 -1.39 13.02 -4.95
N ASP A 100 -0.48 12.12 -4.60
CA ASP A 100 -0.25 10.83 -5.24
C ASP A 100 0.05 9.76 -4.17
N PHE A 101 0.10 8.49 -4.57
CA PHE A 101 0.33 7.37 -3.65
C PHE A 101 1.78 6.90 -3.69
N ILE A 102 2.23 6.30 -2.58
CA ILE A 102 3.58 5.75 -2.50
C ILE A 102 3.67 4.52 -3.41
N SER A 103 4.50 4.61 -4.46
CA SER A 103 4.86 3.47 -5.31
C SER A 103 5.96 2.61 -4.68
N ILE A 104 6.11 1.35 -5.11
CA ILE A 104 7.20 0.48 -4.68
C ILE A 104 8.59 1.05 -5.09
N ASN A 105 8.64 1.78 -6.21
CA ASN A 105 9.84 2.49 -6.64
C ASN A 105 10.25 3.58 -5.64
N THR A 106 9.27 4.34 -5.16
CA THR A 106 9.46 5.37 -4.15
C THR A 106 9.95 4.75 -2.84
N MET A 107 9.34 3.65 -2.38
CA MET A 107 9.76 2.95 -1.15
C MET A 107 11.20 2.46 -1.24
N LEU A 108 11.55 1.78 -2.33
CA LEU A 108 12.91 1.24 -2.53
C LEU A 108 13.96 2.34 -2.74
N SER A 109 13.57 3.48 -3.30
CA SER A 109 14.46 4.63 -3.50
C SER A 109 14.65 5.44 -2.23
N ALA A 110 13.63 5.57 -1.37
CA ALA A 110 13.72 6.26 -0.09
C ALA A 110 14.82 5.68 0.80
N GLN A 111 15.06 4.36 0.76
CA GLN A 111 16.17 3.72 1.48
C GLN A 111 17.55 4.25 1.04
N LYS A 112 17.69 4.69 -0.22
CA LYS A 112 18.96 5.18 -0.78
C LYS A 112 19.27 6.63 -0.39
N PHE A 113 18.27 7.41 0.01
CA PHE A 113 18.40 8.83 0.36
C PHE A 113 18.25 9.04 1.88
N ASN A 114 19.15 8.45 2.67
CA ASN A 114 19.18 8.68 4.11
C ASN A 114 19.50 10.16 4.43
N GLY A 115 18.57 10.85 5.11
CA GLY A 115 18.84 12.11 5.83
C GLY A 115 18.12 13.36 5.31
N ALA A 116 18.06 13.59 3.99
CA ALA A 116 17.45 14.81 3.43
C ALA A 116 15.92 14.72 3.34
N MET A 117 15.38 13.57 2.90
CA MET A 117 13.93 13.35 2.81
C MET A 117 13.27 13.21 4.18
N GLY A 118 13.91 12.53 5.14
CA GLY A 118 13.33 12.27 6.46
C GLY A 118 12.99 13.53 7.26
N LYS A 119 13.82 14.59 7.16
CA LYS A 119 13.54 15.88 7.83
C LYS A 119 12.35 16.62 7.19
N SER A 120 12.20 16.54 5.87
CA SER A 120 11.07 17.13 5.14
C SER A 120 9.77 16.36 5.36
N ILE A 121 9.85 15.04 5.58
CA ILE A 121 8.67 14.22 5.89
C ILE A 121 8.19 14.49 7.33
N ALA A 122 9.10 14.69 8.28
CA ALA A 122 8.73 15.03 9.65
C ALA A 122 7.94 16.34 9.75
N THR A 123 8.22 17.31 8.87
CA THR A 123 7.46 18.58 8.82
C THR A 123 6.07 18.45 8.21
N LEU A 124 5.80 17.34 7.51
CA LEU A 124 4.48 17.06 6.92
C LEU A 124 3.53 16.38 7.91
N ILE A 125 4.04 15.91 9.06
CA ILE A 125 3.22 15.27 10.09
C ILE A 125 2.34 16.35 10.74
N SER A 126 1.02 16.15 10.63
CA SER A 126 0.00 16.99 11.25
C SER A 126 -0.38 16.43 12.62
N PRO A 127 -0.77 17.28 13.59
CA PRO A 127 -1.32 16.81 14.87
C PRO A 127 -2.53 15.87 14.72
N HIS A 128 -3.30 15.98 13.63
CA HIS A 128 -4.41 15.07 13.33
C HIS A 128 -3.94 13.63 13.05
N ASP A 129 -2.72 13.44 12.55
CA ASP A 129 -2.17 12.11 12.22
C ASP A 129 -2.00 11.23 13.47
N VAL A 130 -1.99 11.83 14.66
CA VAL A 130 -2.01 11.10 15.94
C VAL A 130 -3.19 10.15 16.03
N ILE A 131 -4.35 10.53 15.47
CA ILE A 131 -5.55 9.67 15.44
C ILE A 131 -5.25 8.36 14.71
N TYR A 132 -4.49 8.42 13.62
CA TYR A 132 -4.10 7.24 12.84
C TYR A 132 -2.98 6.43 13.53
N LEU A 133 -2.11 7.11 14.28
CA LEU A 133 -1.08 6.46 15.07
C LEU A 133 -1.62 5.77 16.34
N LEU A 134 -2.84 6.06 16.80
CA LEU A 134 -3.46 5.38 17.96
C LEU A 134 -3.55 3.86 17.74
N ASN A 135 -3.67 3.42 16.50
CA ASN A 135 -3.70 2.00 16.16
C ASN A 135 -2.36 1.30 16.45
N LEU A 136 -1.23 2.00 16.39
CA LEU A 136 0.05 1.44 16.86
C LEU A 136 0.06 1.22 18.39
N GLY A 137 -0.69 2.03 19.15
CA GLY A 137 -0.90 1.81 20.59
C GLY A 137 -1.67 0.51 20.88
N LEU A 138 -2.65 0.15 20.04
CA LEU A 138 -3.40 -1.10 20.17
C LEU A 138 -2.51 -2.34 20.05
N ILE A 139 -1.46 -2.27 19.23
CA ILE A 139 -0.47 -3.33 19.06
C ILE A 139 0.21 -3.65 20.40
N ILE A 140 0.59 -2.62 21.17
CA ILE A 140 1.26 -2.79 22.47
C ILE A 140 0.33 -3.48 23.49
N GLY A 141 -0.97 -3.19 23.43
CA GLY A 141 -1.97 -3.83 24.30
C GLY A 141 -2.32 -5.26 23.90
N LEU A 142 -2.13 -5.65 22.63
CA LEU A 142 -2.60 -6.93 22.09
C LEU A 142 -2.07 -8.17 22.84
N PRO A 143 -0.78 -8.26 23.23
CA PRO A 143 -0.29 -9.36 24.06
C PRO A 143 -0.99 -9.48 25.41
N PHE A 144 -1.32 -8.35 26.04
CA PHE A 144 -1.99 -8.32 27.34
C PHE A 144 -3.43 -8.85 27.23
N PHE A 145 -4.19 -8.36 26.24
CA PHE A 145 -5.55 -8.83 25.99
C PHE A 145 -5.61 -10.29 25.56
N THR A 146 -4.66 -10.76 24.76
CA THR A 146 -4.65 -12.14 24.25
C THR A 146 -4.09 -13.16 25.25
N LYS A 147 -3.33 -12.72 26.27
CA LYS A 147 -2.75 -13.62 27.29
C LYS A 147 -3.81 -14.48 27.95
N ASN A 148 -4.90 -13.86 28.42
CA ASN A 148 -5.94 -14.52 29.21
C ASN A 148 -7.23 -14.79 28.41
N ASN A 149 -7.50 -14.02 27.35
CA ASN A 149 -8.80 -14.10 26.65
C ASN A 149 -8.77 -14.91 25.34
N LEU A 150 -7.59 -15.17 24.77
CA LEU A 150 -7.49 -15.86 23.48
C LEU A 150 -7.57 -17.39 23.64
N ILE A 151 -8.56 -18.00 22.98
CA ILE A 151 -8.71 -19.45 22.88
C ILE A 151 -7.51 -20.04 22.13
N THR A 152 -6.82 -21.00 22.76
CA THR A 152 -5.56 -21.58 22.25
C THR A 152 -5.76 -22.76 21.31
N ILE A 153 -7.00 -23.22 21.14
CA ILE A 153 -7.34 -24.35 20.27
C ILE A 153 -6.87 -24.04 18.84
N PRO A 154 -6.12 -24.95 18.19
CA PRO A 154 -5.71 -24.75 16.82
C PRO A 154 -6.95 -24.66 15.92
N VAL A 155 -7.00 -23.60 15.11
CA VAL A 155 -8.05 -23.43 14.10
C VAL A 155 -7.91 -24.55 13.07
N ARG A 156 -9.01 -25.25 12.75
CA ARG A 156 -9.01 -26.28 11.70
C ARG A 156 -8.56 -25.67 10.37
N MET A 157 -7.77 -26.42 9.59
CA MET A 157 -7.24 -25.94 8.30
C MET A 157 -8.35 -25.39 7.38
N VAL A 158 -9.49 -26.09 7.33
CA VAL A 158 -10.69 -25.67 6.60
C VAL A 158 -11.13 -24.25 6.95
N ASN A 159 -11.13 -23.88 8.23
CA ASN A 159 -11.55 -22.55 8.66
C ASN A 159 -10.53 -21.46 8.32
N LYS A 160 -9.23 -21.81 8.30
CA LYS A 160 -8.16 -20.89 7.88
C LYS A 160 -8.30 -20.57 6.39
N VAL A 161 -8.42 -21.63 5.59
CA VAL A 161 -8.59 -21.56 4.14
C VAL A 161 -9.90 -20.86 3.79
N ALA A 162 -11.00 -21.16 4.49
CA ALA A 162 -12.28 -20.51 4.26
C ALA A 162 -12.20 -18.98 4.45
N LEU A 163 -11.46 -18.50 5.46
CA LEU A 163 -11.29 -17.06 5.67
C LEU A 163 -10.49 -16.42 4.53
N SER A 164 -9.40 -17.06 4.08
CA SER A 164 -8.60 -16.57 2.96
C SER A 164 -9.37 -16.62 1.62
N CYS A 165 -10.17 -17.67 1.39
CA CYS A 165 -11.05 -17.78 0.23
C CYS A 165 -12.14 -16.70 0.26
N LEU A 166 -12.73 -16.42 1.43
CA LEU A 166 -13.69 -15.33 1.59
C LEU A 166 -13.05 -13.98 1.24
N SER A 167 -11.84 -13.70 1.72
CA SER A 167 -11.15 -12.47 1.36
C SER A 167 -10.82 -12.38 -0.14
N ALA A 168 -10.37 -13.48 -0.76
CA ALA A 168 -10.12 -13.52 -2.20
C ALA A 168 -11.40 -13.29 -3.01
N PHE A 169 -12.51 -13.89 -2.58
CA PHE A 169 -13.82 -13.66 -3.17
C PHE A 169 -14.23 -12.18 -3.08
N LEU A 170 -14.05 -11.53 -1.93
CA LEU A 170 -14.35 -10.11 -1.76
C LEU A 170 -13.51 -9.21 -2.66
N ILE A 171 -12.22 -9.54 -2.84
CA ILE A 171 -11.32 -8.83 -3.77
C ILE A 171 -11.82 -8.98 -5.21
N VAL A 172 -12.10 -10.21 -5.66
CA VAL A 172 -12.58 -10.47 -7.02
C VAL A 172 -13.95 -9.82 -7.26
N LEU A 173 -14.83 -9.86 -6.27
CA LEU A 173 -16.14 -9.22 -6.33
C LEU A 173 -16.00 -7.70 -6.48
N ASN A 174 -15.16 -7.06 -5.66
CA ASN A 174 -14.88 -5.63 -5.77
C ASN A 174 -14.25 -5.28 -7.13
N LEU A 175 -13.30 -6.07 -7.63
CA LEU A 175 -12.70 -5.89 -8.95
C LEU A 175 -13.75 -5.99 -10.06
N THR A 176 -14.65 -6.98 -9.99
CA THR A 176 -15.70 -7.19 -10.99
C THR A 176 -16.67 -6.03 -11.04
N ILE A 177 -17.15 -5.58 -9.88
CA ILE A 177 -18.06 -4.41 -9.79
C ILE A 177 -17.36 -3.14 -10.28
N SER A 178 -16.07 -2.99 -9.98
CA SER A 178 -15.26 -1.86 -10.43
C SER A 178 -15.07 -1.84 -11.94
N GLU A 179 -14.79 -3.00 -12.55
CA GLU A 179 -14.65 -3.16 -14.00
C GLU A 179 -15.98 -2.91 -14.73
N MET A 180 -17.12 -3.30 -14.14
CA MET A 180 -18.45 -2.98 -14.66
C MET A 180 -18.73 -1.47 -14.65
N ASN A 181 -18.30 -0.75 -13.61
CA ASN A 181 -18.45 0.70 -13.54
C ASN A 181 -17.45 1.44 -14.45
N ARG A 182 -16.21 0.96 -14.52
CA ARG A 182 -15.15 1.50 -15.37
C ARG A 182 -14.52 0.39 -16.21
N PRO A 183 -14.99 0.20 -17.46
CA PRO A 183 -14.40 -0.79 -18.35
C PRO A 183 -12.93 -0.49 -18.64
N GLN A 184 -12.13 -1.55 -18.73
CA GLN A 184 -10.69 -1.56 -18.95
C GLN A 184 -9.90 -0.91 -17.81
N LEU A 185 -10.35 -1.05 -16.56
CA LEU A 185 -9.76 -0.39 -15.40
C LEU A 185 -8.27 -0.74 -15.22
N LEU A 186 -7.91 -2.01 -15.43
CA LEU A 186 -6.51 -2.46 -15.35
C LEU A 186 -5.79 -2.48 -16.71
N GLY A 187 -6.55 -2.36 -17.80
CA GLY A 187 -6.03 -2.42 -19.16
C GLY A 187 -5.48 -1.10 -19.69
N ARG A 188 -5.79 0.02 -19.03
CA ARG A 188 -5.27 1.35 -19.36
C ARG A 188 -4.39 1.87 -18.24
N THR A 189 -3.41 2.69 -18.62
CA THR A 189 -2.57 3.43 -17.68
C THR A 189 -3.38 4.56 -17.07
N PHE A 190 -4.10 4.26 -15.98
CA PHE A 190 -4.79 5.27 -15.17
C PHE A 190 -3.86 5.85 -14.11
N ASP A 191 -4.19 7.05 -13.66
CA ASP A 191 -3.60 7.65 -12.46
C ASP A 191 -3.81 6.73 -11.25
N GLN A 192 -2.84 6.74 -10.34
CA GLN A 192 -2.84 5.86 -9.16
C GLN A 192 -4.09 6.09 -8.30
N THR A 193 -4.53 7.34 -8.19
CA THR A 193 -5.78 7.73 -7.52
C THR A 193 -7.00 6.98 -8.06
N TYR A 194 -7.04 6.70 -9.37
CA TYR A 194 -8.13 5.94 -9.96
C TYR A 194 -8.09 4.47 -9.50
N ILE A 195 -6.90 3.86 -9.45
CA ILE A 195 -6.75 2.48 -8.95
C ILE A 195 -7.12 2.40 -7.46
N VAL A 196 -6.66 3.33 -6.64
CA VAL A 196 -6.98 3.36 -5.20
C VAL A 196 -8.47 3.60 -4.96
N LYS A 197 -9.10 4.49 -5.75
CA LYS A 197 -10.55 4.74 -5.66
C LYS A 197 -11.38 3.47 -5.86
N TYR A 198 -11.04 2.68 -6.88
CA TYR A 198 -11.82 1.50 -7.23
C TYR A 198 -11.43 0.25 -6.46
N LEU A 199 -10.12 -0.01 -6.32
CA LEU A 199 -9.58 -1.29 -5.86
C LEU A 199 -8.86 -1.19 -4.51
N GLY A 200 -8.61 0.02 -4.03
CA GLY A 200 -8.05 0.30 -2.72
C GLY A 200 -6.53 0.37 -2.69
N LEU A 201 -6.02 0.92 -1.59
CA LEU A 201 -4.59 1.18 -1.40
C LEU A 201 -3.75 -0.11 -1.45
N ASN A 202 -4.23 -1.18 -0.82
CA ASN A 202 -3.53 -2.46 -0.78
C ASN A 202 -3.47 -3.13 -2.16
N PHE A 203 -4.56 -3.06 -2.93
CA PHE A 203 -4.54 -3.55 -4.32
C PHE A 203 -3.55 -2.73 -5.14
N TYR A 204 -3.59 -1.40 -5.02
CA TYR A 204 -2.65 -0.52 -5.73
C TYR A 204 -1.19 -0.89 -5.43
N MET A 205 -0.83 -1.09 -4.16
CA MET A 205 0.53 -1.47 -3.78
C MET A 205 0.95 -2.82 -4.40
N ALA A 206 0.06 -3.82 -4.36
CA ALA A 206 0.30 -5.12 -4.97
C ALA A 206 0.44 -5.03 -6.50
N TYR A 207 -0.46 -4.28 -7.15
CA TYR A 207 -0.47 -4.03 -8.59
C TYR A 207 0.80 -3.31 -9.05
N ASN A 208 1.17 -2.23 -8.37
CA ASN A 208 2.37 -1.45 -8.65
C ASN A 208 3.64 -2.30 -8.48
N THR A 209 3.68 -3.15 -7.44
CA THR A 209 4.77 -4.10 -7.24
C THR A 209 4.86 -5.13 -8.37
N ALA A 210 3.74 -5.70 -8.79
CA ALA A 210 3.70 -6.67 -9.88
C ALA A 210 4.17 -6.05 -11.21
N ASN A 211 3.72 -4.83 -11.52
CA ASN A 211 4.16 -4.10 -12.72
C ASN A 211 5.66 -3.84 -12.69
N LYS A 212 6.21 -3.39 -11.56
CA LYS A 212 7.66 -3.20 -11.42
C LYS A 212 8.44 -4.48 -11.68
N VAL A 213 8.00 -5.62 -11.14
CA VAL A 213 8.66 -6.91 -11.36
C VAL A 213 8.65 -7.28 -12.86
N ASN A 214 7.53 -7.05 -13.54
CA ASN A 214 7.45 -7.27 -14.99
C ASN A 214 8.37 -6.34 -15.78
N GLU A 215 8.39 -5.04 -15.45
CA GLU A 215 9.28 -4.05 -16.07
C GLU A 215 10.75 -4.40 -15.87
N ASP A 216 11.15 -4.80 -14.66
CA ASP A 216 12.52 -5.20 -14.36
C ASP A 216 12.89 -6.50 -15.11
N ALA A 217 11.95 -7.44 -15.24
CA ALA A 217 12.15 -8.65 -16.03
C ALA A 217 12.31 -8.35 -17.53
N GLU A 218 11.52 -7.43 -18.08
CA GLU A 218 11.65 -6.99 -19.47
C GLU A 218 12.97 -6.28 -19.72
N LYS A 219 13.38 -5.35 -18.84
CA LYS A 219 14.69 -4.68 -18.92
C LYS A 219 15.84 -5.67 -18.91
N ASN A 220 15.77 -6.71 -18.06
CA ASN A 220 16.81 -7.74 -18.00
C ASN A 220 16.82 -8.67 -19.22
N LYS A 221 15.69 -8.86 -19.89
CA LYS A 221 15.61 -9.61 -21.16
C LYS A 221 16.22 -8.85 -22.33
N VAL A 222 16.36 -7.52 -22.24
CA VAL A 222 17.12 -6.72 -23.20
C VAL A 222 18.62 -7.00 -22.97
N THR A 223 19.06 -8.18 -23.43
CA THR A 223 20.47 -8.53 -23.54
C THR A 223 20.96 -7.86 -24.81
N THR A 224 21.86 -6.88 -24.67
CA THR A 224 22.38 -6.01 -25.74
C THR A 224 21.28 -5.29 -26.51
N VAL A 225 20.92 -4.08 -26.07
CA VAL A 225 20.48 -3.07 -27.05
C VAL A 225 21.58 -3.07 -28.10
N ASP A 226 21.26 -3.41 -29.34
CA ASP A 226 22.12 -3.17 -30.50
C ASP A 226 22.22 -1.64 -30.63
N ILE A 227 22.99 -1.04 -29.72
CA ILE A 227 23.31 0.39 -29.72
C ILE A 227 24.25 0.68 -30.88
N ASP A 228 24.85 -0.32 -31.51
CA ASP A 228 25.78 -0.13 -32.62
C ASP A 228 25.05 0.52 -33.80
N SER A 229 23.81 0.14 -34.09
CA SER A 229 23.02 0.80 -35.15
C SER A 229 22.68 2.28 -34.84
N PRO A 230 22.03 2.63 -33.70
CA PRO A 230 21.82 4.03 -33.33
C PRO A 230 23.11 4.85 -33.16
N LEU A 231 24.20 4.25 -32.67
CA LEU A 231 25.49 4.92 -32.54
C LEU A 231 26.13 5.18 -33.90
N GLN A 232 26.00 4.26 -34.85
CA GLN A 232 26.47 4.47 -36.23
C GLN A 232 25.65 5.55 -36.93
N GLU A 233 24.32 5.55 -36.80
CA GLU A 233 23.47 6.62 -37.33
C GLU A 233 23.80 7.98 -36.71
N ALA A 234 23.96 8.05 -35.39
CA ALA A 234 24.36 9.27 -34.70
C ALA A 234 25.76 9.75 -35.14
N ALA A 235 26.69 8.82 -35.40
CA ALA A 235 28.03 9.14 -35.91
C ALA A 235 28.00 9.67 -37.36
N GLN A 236 27.08 9.19 -38.21
CA GLN A 236 26.92 9.69 -39.57
C GLN A 236 26.36 11.11 -39.62
N ILE A 237 25.46 11.46 -38.69
CA ILE A 237 24.80 12.78 -38.64
C ILE A 237 25.62 13.78 -37.79
N TYR A 238 26.71 13.34 -37.16
CA TYR A 238 27.55 14.19 -36.33
C TYR A 238 28.19 15.34 -37.12
N ALA A 239 27.73 16.57 -36.86
CA ALA A 239 28.35 17.78 -37.35
C ALA A 239 29.50 18.21 -36.43
N LYS A 240 30.71 18.34 -36.99
CA LYS A 240 31.84 18.88 -36.23
C LYS A 240 31.51 20.30 -35.73
N PRO A 241 31.81 20.63 -34.47
CA PRO A 241 31.54 21.98 -33.96
C PRO A 241 32.29 23.04 -34.73
N ASP A 242 31.63 24.16 -35.04
CA ASP A 242 32.26 25.32 -35.66
C ASP A 242 33.32 25.92 -34.73
N LYS A 243 34.56 26.04 -35.22
CA LYS A 243 35.70 26.60 -34.48
C LYS A 243 35.43 28.00 -33.94
N LYS A 244 34.60 28.80 -34.62
CA LYS A 244 34.25 30.17 -34.21
C LYS A 244 33.37 30.20 -32.97
N TYR A 245 32.50 29.20 -32.77
CA TYR A 245 31.51 29.18 -31.70
C TYR A 245 31.81 28.14 -30.61
N TYR A 246 32.70 27.19 -30.89
CA TYR A 246 33.04 26.13 -29.96
C TYR A 246 33.67 26.68 -28.68
N GLY A 247 33.03 26.40 -27.54
CA GLY A 247 33.56 26.69 -26.21
C GLY A 247 33.36 28.12 -25.69
N ILE A 248 32.73 29.04 -26.45
CA ILE A 248 32.51 30.43 -26.02
C ILE A 248 31.67 30.53 -24.73
N ALA A 249 30.71 29.61 -24.56
CA ALA A 249 29.81 29.58 -23.41
C ALA A 249 30.26 28.61 -22.31
N ARG A 250 31.50 28.10 -22.36
CA ARG A 250 32.01 27.18 -21.33
C ARG A 250 32.01 27.87 -19.97
N LYS A 251 31.33 27.28 -18.98
CA LYS A 251 31.13 27.82 -17.61
C LYS A 251 30.24 29.07 -17.50
N LYS A 252 29.45 29.40 -18.52
CA LYS A 252 28.40 30.43 -18.41
C LYS A 252 27.07 29.79 -18.00
N MET A 253 26.24 30.54 -17.27
CA MET A 253 24.89 30.10 -16.92
C MET A 253 23.99 30.22 -18.16
N SER A 254 23.36 29.11 -18.55
CA SER A 254 22.38 29.08 -19.64
C SER A 254 20.98 29.30 -19.08
N LEU A 255 20.28 30.31 -19.58
CA LEU A 255 18.87 30.55 -19.30
C LEU A 255 18.08 30.36 -20.59
N LEU A 256 17.15 29.40 -20.60
CA LEU A 256 16.24 29.17 -21.72
C LEU A 256 14.89 29.75 -21.34
N PHE A 257 14.42 30.73 -22.12
CA PHE A 257 13.05 31.24 -22.02
C PHE A 257 12.26 30.60 -23.15
N THR A 258 11.25 29.81 -22.79
CA THR A 258 10.24 29.24 -23.71
C THR A 258 9.02 30.13 -23.73
#